data_AF-A0A523B1N2-F1
#
_entry.id   AF-A0A523B1N2-F1
#
_cell.length_a   1.000
_cell.length_b   1.000
_cell.length_c   1.000
_cell.angle_alpha   90.00
_cell.angle_beta   90.00
_cell.angle_gamma   90.00
#
_symmetry.space_group_name_H-M   'P 1'
#
loop_
_entity.id
_entity.type
_entity.pdbx_description
1 polymer ?
#
loop_
_entity_poly.entity_id
_entity_poly.type
_entity_poly.pdbx_seq_one_letter_code
_entity_poly.pdbx_strand_id
1 'polypeptide(L)' 'MHIKTKQPRKQRRLIYQAPNHIRHKLMSAHLSEDLRKQYPFRSLPLRTGDV' A
#
# COMPACT_ATOMS: atom_id res chain seq x y z
N MET A 1 -6.18 -5.89 -2.98
CA MET A 1 -7.66 -5.86 -2.88
C MET A 1 -8.22 -5.79 -4.27
N HIS A 2 -9.14 -6.68 -4.64
CA HIS A 2 -9.85 -6.56 -5.91
C HIS A 2 -11.16 -5.78 -5.68
N ILE A 3 -11.15 -4.49 -6.01
CA ILE A 3 -12.31 -3.61 -5.82
C ILE A 3 -13.21 -3.71 -7.07
N LYS A 4 -14.30 -4.47 -6.98
CA LYS A 4 -15.24 -4.70 -8.10
C LYS A 4 -16.24 -3.56 -8.36
N THR A 5 -16.23 -2.50 -7.56
CA THR A 5 -17.27 -1.45 -7.64
C THR A 5 -16.74 -0.18 -8.31
N LYS A 6 -17.43 0.31 -9.34
CA LYS A 6 -17.15 1.61 -9.99
C LYS A 6 -17.65 2.82 -9.18
N GLN A 7 -18.48 2.60 -8.15
CA GLN A 7 -19.10 3.67 -7.37
C GLN A 7 -18.10 4.33 -6.38
N PRO A 8 -17.80 5.64 -6.50
CA PRO A 8 -16.77 6.30 -5.68
C PRO A 8 -17.07 6.28 -4.17
N ARG A 9 -18.34 6.42 -3.79
CA ARG A 9 -18.78 6.37 -2.39
C ARG A 9 -18.42 5.02 -1.73
N LYS A 10 -18.59 3.91 -2.45
CA LYS A 10 -18.26 2.57 -1.93
C LYS A 10 -16.75 2.37 -1.80
N GLN A 11 -15.97 2.88 -2.76
CA GLN A 11 -14.51 2.82 -2.71
C GLN A 11 -13.96 3.59 -1.51
N ARG A 12 -14.43 4.82 -1.27
CA ARG A 12 -14.03 5.61 -0.10
C ARG A 12 -14.35 4.90 1.22
N ARG A 13 -15.56 4.36 1.35
CA ARG A 13 -15.98 3.60 2.54
C ARG A 13 -15.05 2.42 2.84
N LEU A 14 -14.61 1.68 1.82
CA LEU A 14 -13.68 0.55 1.98
C LEU A 14 -12.33 0.98 2.56
N ILE A 15 -11.81 2.15 2.15
CA ILE A 15 -10.54 2.67 2.66
C ILE A 15 -10.69 3.07 4.13
N TYR A 16 -11.73 3.83 4.47
CA TYR A 16 -11.96 4.29 5.84
C TYR A 16 -12.20 3.14 6.83
N GLN A 17 -12.95 2.11 6.40
CA GLN A 17 -13.30 0.95 7.21
C GLN A 17 -12.32 -0.22 7.06
N ALA A 18 -11.17 -0.03 6.42
CA ALA A 18 -10.21 -1.11 6.20
C ALA A 18 -9.68 -1.70 7.53
N PRO A 19 -9.58 -3.03 7.67
CA PRO A 19 -8.95 -3.67 8.83
C PRO A 19 -7.43 -3.47 8.85
N ASN A 20 -6.79 -3.67 10.00
CA ASN A 20 -5.37 -3.33 10.22
C ASN A 20 -4.40 -4.04 9.25
N HIS A 21 -4.57 -5.34 9.00
CA HIS A 21 -3.71 -6.09 8.07
C HIS A 21 -3.82 -5.59 6.61
N ILE A 22 -4.93 -4.93 6.27
CA ILE A 22 -5.11 -4.25 4.99
C ILE A 22 -4.49 -2.87 5.03
N ARG A 23 -4.70 -2.10 6.10
CA ARG A 23 -4.10 -0.76 6.27
C ARG A 23 -2.58 -0.81 6.14
N HIS A 24 -1.95 -1.85 6.68
CA HIS A 24 -0.52 -2.10 6.52
C HIS A 24 -0.10 -2.18 5.04
N LYS A 25 -0.89 -2.85 4.19
CA LYS A 25 -0.61 -2.95 2.74
C LYS A 25 -0.89 -1.65 1.99
N LEU A 26 -1.83 -0.83 2.47
CA LEU A 26 -2.15 0.47 1.89
C LEU A 26 -1.03 1.49 2.16
N MET A 27 -0.34 1.37 3.30
CA MET A 27 0.77 2.24 3.70
C MET A 27 2.12 1.73 3.17
N SER A 28 2.22 1.55 1.85
CA SER A 28 3.47 1.18 1.16
C SER A 28 4.11 2.36 0.44
N ALA A 29 5.43 2.45 0.50
CA ALA A 29 6.22 3.46 -0.20
C ALA A 29 7.13 2.85 -1.27
N HIS A 30 7.53 3.67 -2.24
CA HIS A 30 8.50 3.27 -3.26
C HIS A 30 9.92 3.26 -2.71
N LEU A 31 10.71 2.27 -3.14
CA LEU A 31 12.14 2.22 -2.86
C LEU A 31 12.91 3.25 -3.73
N SER A 32 14.08 3.68 -3.24
CA SER A 32 15.05 4.47 -4.00
C SER A 32 15.57 3.71 -5.22
N GLU A 33 16.16 4.42 -6.18
CA GLU A 33 16.60 3.82 -7.45
C GLU A 33 17.65 2.73 -7.26
N ASP A 34 18.58 2.91 -6.31
CA ASP A 34 19.63 1.92 -6.01
C ASP A 34 19.03 0.64 -5.40
N LEU A 35 18.11 0.80 -4.45
CA LEU A 35 17.41 -0.32 -3.82
C LEU A 35 16.50 -1.04 -4.81
N ARG A 36 15.88 -0.34 -5.77
CA ARG A 36 15.11 -0.95 -6.85
C ARG A 36 15.93 -1.77 -7.83
N LYS A 37 17.20 -1.42 -8.03
CA LYS A 37 18.13 -2.22 -8.86
C LYS A 37 18.56 -3.49 -8.13
N GLN A 38 18.76 -3.39 -6.82
CA GLN A 38 19.19 -4.51 -5.99
C GLN A 38 18.06 -5.51 -5.71
N TYR A 39 16.84 -5.03 -5.45
CA TYR A 39 15.70 -5.85 -5.08
C TYR A 39 14.67 -5.96 -6.21
N PRO A 40 14.00 -7.12 -6.37
CA PRO A 40 13.06 -7.34 -7.48
C PRO A 40 11.70 -6.63 -7.31
N PHE A 41 11.49 -5.86 -6.23
CA PHE A 41 10.21 -5.24 -5.92
C PHE A 41 10.27 -3.71 -5.93
N ARG A 42 9.15 -3.09 -6.32
CA ARG A 42 9.05 -1.63 -6.50
C ARG A 42 8.75 -0.86 -5.21
N SER A 43 8.09 -1.50 -4.25
CA SER A 43 7.57 -0.88 -3.03
C SER A 43 7.47 -1.87 -1.87
N LEU A 44 7.58 -1.36 -0.65
CA LEU A 44 7.46 -2.10 0.60
C LEU A 44 6.48 -1.37 1.55
N PRO A 45 5.70 -2.07 2.40
CA PRO A 45 5.04 -1.45 3.55
C PRO A 45 6.05 -0.76 4.46
N LEU A 46 5.72 0.43 4.95
CA LEU A 46 6.59 1.21 5.83
C LEU A 46 6.77 0.53 7.19
N ARG A 47 8.00 0.58 7.72
CA ARG A 47 8.31 0.15 9.08
C ARG A 47 9.05 1.24 9.85
N THR A 48 8.84 1.27 11.17
CA THR A 48 9.57 2.20 12.04
C THR A 48 11.05 1.86 12.06
N GLY A 49 11.90 2.84 11.73
CA GLY A 49 13.35 2.68 11.64
C GLY A 49 13.90 2.63 10.21
N ASP A 50 13.03 2.63 9.19
CA ASP A 50 13.44 2.83 7.79
C ASP A 50 13.91 4.29 7.59
N VAL A 51 15.00 4.49 6.83
CA VAL A 51 15.59 5.79 6.46
C VAL A 51 15.41 6.06 4.98
#